data_AF-A0A257JCB5-F1
#
_entry.id   AF-A0A257JCB5-F1
#
_cell.length_a   1.000
_cell.length_b   1.000
_cell.length_c   1.000
_cell.angle_alpha   90.00
_cell.angle_beta   90.00
_cell.angle_gamma   90.00
#
_symmetry.space_group_name_H-M   'P 1'
#
loop_
_entity.id
_entity.type
_entity.pdbx_description
1 polymer ?
#
loop_
_entity_poly.entity_id
_entity_poly.type
_entity_poly.pdbx_seq_one_letter_code
_entity_poly.pdbx_strand_id
1 'polypeptide(L)' 'MSTHQHDLNAFRHSHAFGDQGEASRSQALLAVTVVTLVTMVVELVAGWWTGSLALTADGWHMGTHAAALGGAVLAMRWSR' A
#
# COMPACT_ATOMS: atom_id res chain seq x y z
N MET A 1 53.65 -25.01 -9.76
CA MET A 1 52.53 -24.40 -10.51
C MET A 1 51.70 -23.64 -9.48
N SER A 2 52.05 -22.36 -9.26
CA SER A 2 51.50 -21.58 -8.14
C SER A 2 50.15 -20.97 -8.52
N THR A 3 49.12 -21.25 -7.73
CA THR A 3 47.77 -20.73 -7.92
C THR A 3 47.67 -19.30 -7.38
N HIS A 4 47.41 -18.33 -8.27
CA HIS A 4 47.15 -16.94 -7.89
C HIS A 4 45.75 -16.80 -7.28
N GLN A 5 45.66 -16.85 -5.96
CA GLN A 5 44.41 -16.62 -5.21
C GLN A 5 44.15 -15.11 -5.15
N HIS A 6 43.27 -14.62 -6.03
CA HIS A 6 42.81 -13.22 -5.96
C HIS A 6 41.79 -13.08 -4.83
N ASP A 7 42.06 -12.16 -3.90
CA ASP A 7 41.14 -11.86 -2.81
C ASP A 7 39.97 -11.03 -3.33
N LEU A 8 38.84 -11.71 -3.57
CA LEU A 8 37.59 -11.10 -4.04
C LEU A 8 36.82 -10.38 -2.92
N ASN A 9 37.32 -10.40 -1.68
CA ASN A 9 36.66 -9.78 -0.53
C ASN A 9 36.56 -8.25 -0.71
N ALA A 10 37.56 -7.63 -1.35
CA ALA A 10 37.52 -6.20 -1.69
C ALA A 10 36.37 -5.81 -2.63
N PHE A 11 35.82 -6.76 -3.39
CA PHE A 11 34.67 -6.54 -4.26
C PHE A 11 33.33 -6.98 -3.62
N ARG A 12 33.35 -7.57 -2.42
CA ARG A 12 32.15 -8.01 -1.71
C ARG A 12 31.47 -6.81 -1.03
N HIS A 13 30.41 -6.32 -1.64
CA HIS A 13 29.58 -5.27 -1.06
C HIS A 13 28.49 -5.90 -0.20
N SER A 14 28.24 -5.33 0.99
CA SER A 14 27.12 -5.74 1.84
C SER A 14 25.81 -5.26 1.20
N HIS A 15 25.09 -6.17 0.55
CA HIS A 15 23.72 -5.90 0.12
C HIS A 15 22.79 -6.00 1.31
N ALA A 16 22.33 -4.86 1.84
CA ALA A 16 21.22 -4.82 2.77
C ALA A 16 19.92 -5.03 1.98
N PHE A 17 19.51 -6.29 1.80
CA PHE A 17 18.21 -6.64 1.19
C PHE A 17 17.02 -6.40 2.14
N GLY A 18 17.28 -5.97 3.38
CA GLY A 18 16.24 -5.63 4.34
C GLY A 18 15.55 -4.33 3.94
N ASP A 19 14.24 -4.37 3.74
CA ASP A 19 13.41 -3.18 3.51
C ASP A 19 13.29 -2.38 4.83
N GLN A 20 14.28 -1.51 5.08
CA GLN A 20 14.31 -0.61 6.24
C GLN A 20 13.08 0.34 6.26
N GLY A 21 12.39 0.50 5.13
CA GLY A 21 11.20 1.32 4.98
C GLY A 21 9.88 0.56 5.10
N GLU A 22 9.89 -0.77 5.26
CA GLU A 22 8.67 -1.58 5.16
C GLU A 22 7.62 -1.19 6.20
N ALA A 23 8.06 -0.92 7.42
CA ALA A 23 7.16 -0.48 8.49
C ALA A 23 6.54 0.90 8.20
N SER A 24 7.30 1.83 7.63
CA SER A 24 6.79 3.16 7.24
C SER A 24 5.79 3.05 6.09
N ARG A 25 6.13 2.29 5.05
CA ARG A 25 5.28 2.06 3.87
C ARG A 25 3.98 1.35 4.24
N SER A 26 4.05 0.33 5.09
CA SER A 26 2.86 -0.34 5.63
C SER A 26 1.93 0.61 6.36
N GLN A 27 2.47 1.52 7.20
CA GLN A 27 1.68 2.52 7.91
C GLN A 27 1.08 3.57 6.96
N ALA A 28 1.83 4.01 5.96
CA ALA A 28 1.34 4.92 4.93
C ALA A 28 0.20 4.29 4.11
N LEU A 29 0.34 3.02 3.71
CA LEU A 29 -0.71 2.28 3.02
C LEU A 29 -1.97 2.18 3.88
N LEU A 30 -1.83 1.85 5.17
CA LEU A 30 -2.95 1.85 6.11
C LEU A 30 -3.63 3.22 6.21
N ALA A 31 -2.85 4.29 6.33
CA ALA A 31 -3.37 5.65 6.44
C ALA A 31 -4.15 6.07 5.19
N VAL A 32 -3.58 5.83 3.99
CA VAL A 32 -4.25 6.15 2.71
C VAL A 32 -5.53 5.34 2.56
N THR A 33 -5.50 4.03 2.83
CA THR A 33 -6.71 3.18 2.79
C THR A 33 -7.81 3.71 3.69
N VAL A 34 -7.48 4.11 4.93
CA VAL A 34 -8.47 4.67 5.87
C VAL A 34 -9.05 5.98 5.34
N VAL A 35 -8.21 6.89 4.85
CA VAL A 35 -8.69 8.17 4.27
C VAL A 35 -9.63 7.91 3.10
N THR A 36 -9.25 7.04 2.15
CA THR A 36 -10.08 6.69 0.99
C THR A 36 -11.43 6.10 1.39
N LEU A 37 -11.45 5.21 2.40
CA LEU A 37 -12.70 4.63 2.92
C LEU A 37 -13.59 5.69 3.58
N VAL A 38 -12.99 6.60 4.36
CA VAL A 38 -13.73 7.68 5.03
C VAL A 38 -14.36 8.62 4.00
N THR A 39 -13.59 9.07 3.00
CA THR A 39 -14.13 9.96 1.96
C THR A 39 -15.24 9.29 1.17
N MET A 40 -15.07 8.01 0.80
CA MET A 40 -16.09 7.24 0.09
C MET A 40 -17.40 7.15 0.89
N VAL A 41 -17.32 6.87 2.20
CA VAL A 41 -18.51 6.82 3.07
C VAL A 41 -19.19 8.19 3.16
N VAL A 42 -18.42 9.27 3.27
CA VAL A 42 -18.94 10.63 3.30
C VAL A 42 -19.70 10.95 2.00
N GLU A 43 -19.15 10.59 0.83
CA GLU A 43 -19.78 10.81 -0.47
C GLU A 43 -21.06 10.00 -0.65
N LEU A 44 -21.06 8.74 -0.22
CA LEU A 44 -22.25 7.88 -0.21
C LEU A 44 -23.37 8.47 0.67
N VAL A 45 -23.05 8.91 1.89
CA VAL A 45 -24.02 9.50 2.83
C VAL A 45 -24.53 10.85 2.32
N ALA A 46 -23.65 11.71 1.81
CA ALA A 46 -24.02 12.98 1.21
C ALA A 46 -24.86 12.78 -0.06
N GLY A 47 -24.54 11.78 -0.88
CA GLY A 47 -25.30 11.38 -2.06
C GLY A 47 -26.71 10.94 -1.71
N TRP A 48 -26.87 10.12 -0.66
CA TRP A 48 -28.19 9.75 -0.15
C TRP A 48 -28.95 10.97 0.35
N TRP A 49 -28.36 11.77 1.23
CA TRP A 49 -29.03 12.95 1.82
C TRP A 49 -29.52 13.93 0.75
N THR A 50 -28.69 14.19 -0.26
CA THR A 50 -29.02 15.13 -1.35
C THR A 50 -29.87 14.50 -2.46
N GLY A 51 -30.05 13.18 -2.46
CA GLY A 51 -30.70 12.44 -3.56
C GLY A 51 -29.89 12.43 -4.86
N SER A 52 -28.58 12.70 -4.80
CA SER A 52 -27.72 12.82 -5.98
C SER A 52 -27.19 11.46 -6.46
N LEU A 53 -27.73 11.00 -7.59
CA LEU A 53 -27.22 9.80 -8.27
C LEU A 53 -25.80 9.99 -8.80
N ALA A 54 -25.41 11.23 -9.14
CA ALA A 54 -24.06 11.52 -9.62
C ALA A 54 -23.00 11.29 -8.53
N LEU A 55 -23.26 11.78 -7.31
CA LEU A 55 -22.33 11.63 -6.18
C LEU A 55 -22.25 10.18 -5.70
N THR A 56 -23.39 9.46 -5.75
CA THR A 56 -23.44 8.04 -5.42
C THR A 56 -22.66 7.20 -6.44
N ALA A 57 -22.79 7.53 -7.73
CA ALA A 57 -22.05 6.85 -8.79
C ALA A 57 -20.54 7.09 -8.68
N ASP A 58 -20.14 8.31 -8.30
CA ASP A 58 -18.74 8.65 -8.02
C ASP A 58 -18.18 7.84 -6.84
N GLY A 59 -18.93 7.75 -5.74
CA GLY A 59 -18.58 6.91 -4.59
C GLY A 59 -18.46 5.41 -4.94
N TRP A 60 -19.31 4.89 -5.84
CA TRP A 60 -19.21 3.50 -6.30
C TRP A 60 -18.00 3.27 -7.21
N HIS A 61 -17.69 4.21 -8.09
CA HIS A 61 -16.48 4.17 -8.91
C HIS A 61 -15.22 4.16 -8.04
N MET A 62 -15.15 5.06 -7.06
CA MET A 62 -14.06 5.16 -6.10
C MET A 62 -13.97 3.92 -5.19
N GLY A 63 -15.08 3.21 -4.97
CA GLY A 63 -15.13 1.96 -4.20
C GLY A 63 -14.21 0.85 -4.73
N THR A 64 -13.95 0.79 -6.04
CA THR A 64 -13.00 -0.17 -6.61
C THR A 64 -11.57 0.09 -6.13
N HIS A 65 -11.18 1.36 -6.02
CA HIS A 65 -9.88 1.78 -5.49
C HIS A 65 -9.78 1.48 -3.99
N ALA A 66 -10.84 1.78 -3.24
CA ALA A 66 -10.91 1.47 -1.81
C ALA A 66 -10.79 -0.05 -1.56
N ALA A 67 -11.44 -0.88 -2.37
CA ALA A 67 -11.37 -2.34 -2.28
C ALA A 67 -9.95 -2.86 -2.57
N ALA A 68 -9.26 -2.32 -3.58
CA ALA A 68 -7.88 -2.71 -3.89
C ALA A 68 -6.91 -2.36 -2.75
N LEU A 69 -6.98 -1.13 -2.25
CA LEU A 69 -6.15 -0.66 -1.12
C LEU A 69 -6.46 -1.42 0.18
N GLY A 70 -7.76 -1.66 0.45
CA GLY A 70 -8.22 -2.46 1.58
C GLY A 70 -7.77 -3.91 1.52
N GLY A 71 -7.85 -4.53 0.34
CA GLY A 71 -7.36 -5.90 0.10
C GLY A 71 -5.85 -6.03 0.34
N ALA A 72 -5.06 -5.08 -0.14
CA ALA A 72 -3.61 -5.06 0.11
C ALA A 72 -3.30 -4.93 1.60
N VAL A 73 -4.01 -4.06 2.32
CA VAL A 73 -3.92 -3.93 3.78
C VAL A 73 -4.29 -5.24 4.49
N LEU A 74 -5.38 -5.89 4.10
CA LEU A 74 -5.83 -7.16 4.68
C LEU A 74 -4.78 -8.26 4.48
N ALA A 75 -4.22 -8.38 3.27
CA ALA A 75 -3.15 -9.32 2.99
C ALA A 75 -1.92 -9.08 3.88
N MET A 76 -1.49 -7.81 4.04
CA MET A 76 -0.40 -7.48 4.96
C MET A 76 -0.72 -7.80 6.42
N ARG A 77 -1.97 -7.60 6.87
CA ARG A 77 -2.38 -7.94 8.25
C ARG A 77 -2.46 -9.45 8.48
N TRP A 78 -2.83 -10.24 7.47
CA TRP A 78 -2.83 -11.71 7.56
C TRP A 78 -1.45 -12.33 7.39
N SER A 79 -0.53 -11.64 6.72
CA SER A 79 0.86 -12.09 6.55
C SER A 79 1.77 -11.74 7.75
N ARG A 80 1.32 -10.90 8.68
CA ARG A 80 2.00 -10.61 9.94
C ARG A 80 1.66 -11.67 10.97
#